data_AF-A0AAF0H869-F1
#
_entry.id   AF-A0AAF0H869-F1
#
_cell.length_a   1.000
_cell.length_b   1.000
_cell.length_c   1.000
_cell.angle_alpha   90.00
_cell.angle_beta   90.00
_cell.angle_gamma   90.00
#
_symmetry.space_group_name_H-M   'P 1'
#
loop_
_entity.id
_entity.type
_entity.pdbx_description
1 polymer ?
#
loop_
_entity_poly.entity_id
_entity_poly.type
_entity_poly.pdbx_seq_one_letter_code
_entity_poly.pdbx_strand_id
1 'polypeptide(L)' 'MSAAATCYTHGETSRMARFDALPPVVRDTMNEASFEFHPGMAERLLRRGASAERCAARLLKTDRGFSARKGGM' A
#
# COMPACT_ATOMS: atom_id res chain seq x y z
N MET A 1 -15.85 22.92 -23.69
CA MET A 1 -16.26 22.54 -22.32
C MET A 1 -15.86 21.08 -22.13
N SER A 2 -14.71 20.83 -21.48
CA SER A 2 -14.09 19.50 -21.39
C SER A 2 -14.67 18.68 -20.24
N ALA A 3 -15.40 17.62 -20.57
CA ALA A 3 -15.92 16.62 -19.64
C ALA A 3 -14.91 15.46 -19.43
N ALA A 4 -13.72 15.76 -18.90
CA ALA A 4 -12.66 14.75 -18.72
C ALA A 4 -11.97 14.77 -17.34
N ALA A 5 -12.53 15.47 -16.34
CA ALA A 5 -11.91 15.59 -15.01
C ALA A 5 -12.47 14.60 -13.96
N THR A 6 -13.60 13.95 -14.23
CA THR A 6 -14.33 13.18 -13.20
C THR A 6 -13.89 11.72 -13.08
N CYS A 7 -13.24 11.15 -14.11
CA CYS A 7 -12.86 9.72 -14.12
C CYS A 7 -11.52 9.42 -13.45
N TYR A 8 -10.56 10.35 -13.46
CA TYR A 8 -9.24 10.14 -12.83
C TYR A 8 -9.24 10.38 -11.32
N THR A 9 -10.15 11.22 -10.83
CA THR A 9 -10.20 11.65 -9.42
C THR A 9 -10.82 10.62 -8.47
N HIS A 10 -11.77 9.79 -8.94
CA HIS A 10 -12.42 8.79 -8.07
C HIS A 10 -11.48 7.66 -7.62
N GLY A 11 -10.58 7.22 -8.50
CA GLY A 11 -9.63 6.14 -8.20
C GLY A 11 -8.55 6.59 -7.21
N GLU A 12 -8.01 7.79 -7.41
CA GLU A 12 -6.97 8.36 -6.56
C GLU A 12 -7.50 8.73 -5.17
N THR A 13 -8.66 9.37 -5.09
CA THR A 13 -9.30 9.69 -3.80
C THR A 13 -9.67 8.43 -3.02
N SER A 14 -10.18 7.39 -3.69
CA SER A 14 -10.44 6.10 -3.05
C SER A 14 -9.17 5.42 -2.55
N ARG A 15 -8.05 5.58 -3.26
CA ARG A 15 -6.76 5.06 -2.83
C ARG A 15 -6.24 5.79 -1.60
N MET A 16 -6.29 7.12 -1.59
CA MET A 16 -5.88 7.94 -0.45
C MET A 16 -6.73 7.62 0.78
N ALA A 17 -8.06 7.55 0.64
CA ALA A 17 -8.95 7.20 1.74
C ALA A 17 -8.63 5.81 2.34
N ARG A 18 -8.33 4.82 1.48
CA ARG A 18 -7.89 3.49 1.95
C ARG A 18 -6.55 3.53 2.65
N PHE A 19 -5.61 4.35 2.19
CA PHE A 19 -4.32 4.53 2.82
C PHE A 19 -4.46 5.21 4.18
N ASP A 20 -5.26 6.28 4.27
CA ASP A 20 -5.51 7.02 5.52
C ASP A 20 -6.23 6.19 6.58
N ALA A 21 -7.05 5.21 6.16
CA ALA A 21 -7.69 4.26 7.05
C ALA A 21 -6.74 3.18 7.61
N LEU A 22 -5.50 3.08 7.13
CA LEU A 22 -4.54 2.10 7.64
C LEU A 22 -3.94 2.54 8.98
N PRO A 23 -3.55 1.58 9.84
CA PRO A 23 -2.80 1.89 11.06
C PRO A 23 -1.50 2.66 10.74
N PRO A 24 -1.06 3.60 11.61
CA PRO A 24 0.14 4.41 11.38
C PRO A 24 1.37 3.59 10.98
N VAL A 25 1.70 2.54 11.74
CA VAL A 25 2.84 1.65 11.47
C VAL A 25 2.83 1.01 10.07
N VAL A 26 1.63 0.76 9.52
CA VAL A 26 1.48 0.18 8.18
C VAL A 26 1.69 1.25 7.12
N ARG A 27 1.22 2.48 7.35
CA ARG A 27 1.44 3.62 6.45
C ARG A 27 2.92 3.98 6.37
N ASP A 28 3.59 4.05 7.52
CA ASP A 28 5.03 4.35 7.59
C ASP A 28 5.83 3.30 6.82
N THR A 29 5.53 2.01 7.05
CA THR A 29 6.16 0.91 6.30
C THR A 29 5.94 1.01 4.79
N MET A 30 4.74 1.42 4.36
CA MET A 30 4.44 1.60 2.94
C MET A 30 5.17 2.81 2.33
N ASN A 31 5.39 3.88 3.11
CA ASN A 31 6.14 5.06 2.67
C ASN A 31 7.65 4.80 2.60
N GLU A 32 8.19 3.95 3.48
CA GLU A 32 9.61 3.57 3.50
C GLU A 32 9.97 2.48 2.49
N ALA A 33 8.96 1.82 1.90
CA ALA A 33 9.17 0.75 0.94
C ALA A 33 9.90 1.24 -0.32
N SER A 34 10.75 0.38 -0.87
CA SER A 34 11.44 0.64 -2.14
C SER A 34 10.52 0.57 -3.36
N PHE A 35 9.32 -0.01 -3.20
CA PHE A 35 8.30 -0.13 -4.24
C PHE A 35 6.93 0.36 -3.77
N GLU A 36 6.12 0.80 -4.72
CA GLU A 36 4.79 1.32 -4.47
C GLU A 36 3.80 0.21 -4.12
N PHE A 37 3.36 0.15 -2.87
CA PHE A 37 2.30 -0.77 -2.44
C PHE A 37 0.90 -0.18 -2.67
N HIS A 38 -0.03 -1.02 -3.12
CA HIS A 38 -1.45 -0.65 -3.17
C HIS A 38 -2.09 -0.85 -1.77
N PRO A 39 -2.77 0.16 -1.18
CA PRO A 39 -3.28 0.10 0.20
C PRO A 39 -4.31 -1.01 0.42
N GLY A 40 -5.06 -1.40 -0.62
CA GLY A 40 -5.98 -2.54 -0.57
C GLY A 40 -5.31 -3.89 -0.24
N MET A 41 -3.98 -4.02 -0.39
CA MET A 41 -3.25 -5.20 0.08
C MET A 41 -3.19 -5.24 1.61
N ALA A 42 -2.83 -4.13 2.23
CA ALA A 42 -2.76 -4.00 3.68
C ALA A 42 -4.15 -4.12 4.32
N GLU A 43 -5.16 -3.47 3.74
CA GLU A 43 -6.55 -3.58 4.17
C GLU A 43 -7.01 -5.04 4.20
N ARG A 44 -6.72 -5.81 3.16
CA ARG A 44 -7.07 -7.23 3.08
C ARG A 44 -6.34 -8.09 4.11
N LEU A 45 -5.11 -7.76 4.48
CA LEU A 45 -4.39 -8.45 5.55
C LEU A 45 -5.00 -8.16 6.92
N LEU A 46 -5.34 -6.90 7.19
CA LEU A 46 -5.99 -6.46 8.43
C LEU A 46 -7.40 -7.08 8.56
N ARG A 47 -8.19 -7.08 7.48
CA ARG A 47 -9.52 -7.73 7.43
C ARG A 47 -9.46 -9.25 7.69
N ARG A 48 -8.31 -9.89 7.43
CA ARG A 48 -8.08 -11.31 7.73
C ARG A 48 -7.63 -11.54 9.19
N GLY A 49 -7.65 -10.51 10.03
CA GLY A 49 -7.27 -10.59 11.44
C GLY A 49 -5.77 -10.48 11.69
N ALA A 50 -4.96 -10.02 10.72
CA ALA A 50 -3.57 -9.71 11.01
C ALA A 50 -3.48 -8.47 11.90
N SER A 51 -2.61 -8.50 12.91
CA SER A 51 -2.25 -7.28 13.64
C SER A 51 -1.53 -6.29 12.73
N ALA A 52 -1.58 -5.00 13.08
CA ALA A 52 -0.90 -3.94 12.33
C ALA A 52 0.60 -4.22 12.18
N GLU A 53 1.26 -4.66 13.26
CA GLU A 53 2.67 -5.04 13.26
C GLU A 53 2.96 -6.23 12.34
N ARG A 54 2.11 -7.26 12.36
CA ARG A 54 2.27 -8.42 11.48
C ARG A 54 2.03 -8.05 10.02
N CYS A 55 1.15 -7.09 9.76
CA CYS A 55 0.92 -6.53 8.44
C CYS A 55 2.16 -5.79 7.94
N ALA A 56 2.70 -4.86 8.74
CA ALA A 56 3.95 -4.14 8.46
C ALA A 56 5.12 -5.09 8.20
N ALA A 57 5.33 -6.09 9.07
CA ALA A 57 6.39 -7.08 8.89
C ALA A 57 6.27 -7.87 7.56
N ARG A 58 5.04 -8.19 7.12
CA ARG A 58 4.81 -8.85 5.83
C ARG A 58 5.11 -7.91 4.66
N LEU A 59 4.76 -6.63 4.76
CA LEU A 59 5.07 -5.63 3.75
C LEU A 59 6.59 -5.45 3.61
N LEU A 60 7.31 -5.29 4.72
CA LEU A 60 8.78 -5.24 4.73
C LEU A 60 9.42 -6.48 4.11
N LYS A 61 8.94 -7.68 4.46
CA LYS A 61 9.45 -8.93 3.87
C LYS A 61 9.19 -8.98 2.36
N THR A 62 8.05 -8.48 1.92
CA THR A 62 7.67 -8.41 0.52
C THR A 62 8.57 -7.43 -0.22
N ASP A 63 8.76 -6.22 0.32
CA ASP A 63 9.63 -5.17 -0.23
C ASP A 63 11.06 -5.68 -0.42
N ARG A 64 11.64 -6.28 0.62
CA ARG A 64 12.97 -6.90 0.56
C ARG A 64 13.05 -8.04 -0.45
N GLY A 65 12.02 -8.88 -0.54
CA GLY A 65 11.95 -10.00 -1.49
C GLY A 65 11.82 -9.55 -2.95
N PHE A 66 11.19 -8.39 -3.21
CA PHE A 66 11.14 -7.79 -4.53
C PHE A 66 12.44 -7.03 -4.86
N SER A 67 13.02 -6.33 -3.90
CA SER A 67 14.31 -5.64 -4.04
C SER A 67 15.44 -6.62 -4.36
N ALA A 68 15.50 -7.75 -3.65
CA ALA A 68 16.47 -8.82 -3.91
C ALA A 68 16.32 -9.46 -5.30
N ARG A 69 15.11 -9.48 -5.88
CA ARG A 69 14.88 -9.99 -7.25
C ARG A 69 15.18 -8.97 -8.34
N LYS A 70 15.24 -7.67 -8.01
CA LYS A 70 15.61 -6.61 -8.95
C LYS A 70 17.12 -6.38 -9.03
N GLY A 71 17.87 -6.76 -8.00
CA GLY A 71 19.34 -6.68 -7.96
C GLY A 71 20.09 -7.93 -8.47
N GLY A 72 19.39 -8.86 -9.11
CA GLY A 72 19.97 -10.08 -9.69
C GLY A 72 20.14 -9.99 -11.20
N MET A 73 20.82 -8.96 -11.70
CA MET A 73 21.38 -8.88 -13.06
C MET A 73 22.70 -8.11 -13.01
#